data_AF-A0A7M3ZPE5-F1
#
_entry.id   AF-A0A7M3ZPE5-F1
#
_cell.length_a   1.000
_cell.length_b   1.000
_cell.length_c   1.000
_cell.angle_alpha   90.00
_cell.angle_beta   90.00
_cell.angle_gamma   90.00
#
_symmetry.space_group_name_H-M   'P 1'
#
loop_
_entity.id
_entity.type
_entity.pdbx_description
1 polymer ?
#
loop_
_entity_poly.entity_id
_entity_poly.type
_entity_poly.pdbx_seq_one_letter_code
_entity_poly.pdbx_strand_id
1 'polypeptide(L)'
;LDIQELFTEIMADADDAGFNLDIGQLTTGASNVYVHQTEDISMQTIQDHEGNAHQVWSRSSDVVLRHGLISNAVFMTDWTEPPSFGQTDSAAFDIDVQSIAENVLTVDILYTEYLNDAYQLVGADMALEMTISNDADLSIDVVLQGGGEELVVNLASGIDFSYSIDSDAVWRLGNPSPIYVEAAENQHTGWNCANDPSQIAVYDEGSQAEVFDDCGTITGTYSGSADYDLQLTGLPTEEFGFDAGQFDIIINDEFTSQGDYEGDAGMDEVEFDLRTDEPLSVDLGDGTTIDATACQTCPPGNPVMFIMMGNVLAQSGEAFGEAVQEDFEEALEDSLADIFGNLFGGDANDDGGDDTWTCDNGEEIPNHWVNDGEEDCEDGSDEADFYLQGEVM
;
A
#
# COMPACT_ATOMS: atom_id res chain seq x y z
N LEU A 1 22.00 0.38 -7.27
CA LEU A 1 22.82 1.34 -8.07
C LEU A 1 22.98 2.66 -7.30
N ASP A 2 24.14 3.32 -7.33
CA ASP A 2 24.29 4.65 -6.71
C ASP A 2 23.83 5.74 -7.68
N ILE A 3 22.58 6.19 -7.52
CA ILE A 3 21.95 7.22 -8.38
C ILE A 3 22.75 8.53 -8.38
N GLN A 4 23.40 8.87 -7.25
CA GLN A 4 24.18 10.11 -7.16
C GLN A 4 25.47 10.03 -7.99
N GLU A 5 26.11 8.86 -8.01
CA GLU A 5 27.28 8.61 -8.87
C GLU A 5 26.89 8.70 -10.35
N LEU A 6 25.76 8.10 -10.74
CA LEU A 6 25.23 8.16 -12.10
C LEU A 6 24.95 9.60 -12.56
N PHE A 7 24.24 10.40 -11.75
CA PHE A 7 23.95 11.79 -12.10
C PHE A 7 25.22 12.61 -12.23
N THR A 8 26.22 12.37 -11.39
CA THR A 8 27.52 13.05 -11.46
C THR A 8 28.25 12.72 -12.76
N GLU A 9 28.23 11.47 -13.22
CA GLU A 9 28.84 11.05 -14.48
C GLU A 9 28.13 11.71 -15.68
N ILE A 10 26.80 11.70 -15.71
CA ILE A 10 26.01 12.31 -16.78
C ILE A 10 26.25 13.82 -16.88
N MET A 11 26.28 14.54 -15.75
CA MET A 11 26.57 15.97 -15.73
C MET A 11 27.99 16.28 -16.23
N ALA A 12 28.98 15.43 -15.89
CA ALA A 12 30.35 15.60 -16.39
C ALA A 12 30.47 15.38 -17.90
N ASP A 13 29.76 14.39 -18.44
CA ASP A 13 29.72 14.15 -19.89
C ASP A 13 29.03 15.30 -20.65
N ALA A 14 27.99 15.90 -20.06
CA ALA A 14 27.31 17.07 -20.60
C ALA A 14 28.23 18.30 -20.64
N ASP A 15 28.97 18.55 -19.56
CA ASP A 15 29.99 19.59 -19.48
C ASP A 15 31.06 19.42 -20.58
N ASP A 16 31.56 18.19 -20.77
CA ASP A 16 32.55 17.86 -21.81
C ASP A 16 32.00 18.07 -23.23
N ALA A 17 30.69 17.88 -23.42
CA ALA A 17 29.98 18.14 -24.67
C ALA A 17 29.60 19.63 -24.85
N GLY A 18 29.76 20.48 -23.83
CA GLY A 18 29.48 21.91 -23.86
C GLY A 18 28.03 22.30 -23.56
N PHE A 19 27.27 21.40 -22.93
CA PHE A 19 25.94 21.67 -22.37
C PHE A 19 26.08 22.04 -20.90
N ASN A 20 25.26 22.97 -20.41
CA ASN A 20 25.03 23.10 -18.97
C ASN A 20 23.90 22.12 -18.62
N LEU A 21 24.12 21.25 -17.65
CA LEU A 21 23.14 20.24 -17.22
C LEU A 21 23.17 20.09 -15.71
N ASP A 22 22.04 20.38 -15.07
CA ASP A 22 21.81 20.14 -13.65
C ASP A 22 20.72 19.06 -13.51
N ILE A 23 21.07 17.94 -12.87
CA ILE A 23 20.13 16.87 -12.52
C ILE A 23 20.11 16.74 -11.00
N GLY A 24 18.92 16.75 -10.42
CA GLY A 24 18.74 16.59 -8.98
C GLY A 24 17.52 15.76 -8.65
N GLN A 25 17.63 14.99 -7.58
CA GLN A 25 16.50 14.32 -6.96
C GLN A 25 16.59 14.49 -5.44
N LEU A 26 15.45 14.74 -4.81
CA LEU A 26 15.30 14.80 -3.37
C LEU A 26 14.01 14.10 -2.95
N THR A 27 14.15 12.96 -2.31
CA THR A 27 13.06 12.27 -1.64
C THR A 27 13.15 12.51 -0.14
N THR A 28 12.08 13.03 0.46
CA THR A 28 11.96 13.22 1.91
C THR A 28 10.63 12.67 2.39
N GLY A 29 10.63 11.97 3.51
CA GLY A 29 9.41 11.43 4.07
C GLY A 29 9.62 10.88 5.47
N ALA A 30 8.53 10.47 6.09
CA ALA A 30 8.56 9.76 7.35
C ALA A 30 7.34 8.84 7.48
N SER A 31 7.58 7.65 8.03
CA SER A 31 6.54 6.73 8.50
C SER A 31 6.56 6.72 10.02
N ASN A 32 5.41 6.96 10.64
CA ASN A 32 5.24 6.88 12.08
C ASN A 32 4.09 5.95 12.39
N VAL A 33 4.33 4.99 13.31
CA VAL A 33 3.31 4.08 13.81
C VAL A 33 3.22 4.26 15.32
N TYR A 34 2.03 4.50 15.82
CA TYR A 34 1.73 4.56 17.25
C TYR A 34 0.82 3.39 17.59
N VAL A 35 1.21 2.58 18.57
CA VAL A 35 0.43 1.45 19.04
C VAL A 35 0.13 1.67 20.52
N HIS A 36 -1.14 1.71 20.88
CA HIS A 36 -1.59 1.75 22.26
C HIS A 36 -2.50 0.55 22.55
N GLN A 37 -2.13 -0.24 23.56
CA GLN A 37 -2.89 -1.42 23.94
C GLN A 37 -3.50 -1.23 25.33
N THR A 38 -4.76 -1.63 25.46
CA THR A 38 -5.50 -1.60 26.73
C THR A 38 -6.24 -2.92 26.94
N GLU A 39 -6.43 -3.30 28.19
CA GLU A 39 -7.22 -4.47 28.56
C GLU A 39 -8.38 -4.05 29.46
N ASP A 40 -9.57 -4.54 29.15
CA ASP A 40 -10.72 -4.50 30.04
C ASP A 40 -11.06 -5.92 30.52
N ILE A 41 -10.56 -6.22 31.72
CA ILE A 41 -10.78 -7.51 32.40
C ILE A 41 -12.18 -7.62 33.05
N SER A 42 -13.06 -6.65 32.83
CA SER A 42 -14.45 -6.76 33.28
C SER A 42 -15.17 -7.83 32.46
N MET A 43 -15.84 -8.76 33.16
CA MET A 43 -16.58 -9.83 32.49
C MET A 43 -17.77 -9.27 31.72
N GLN A 44 -17.81 -9.60 30.44
CA GLN A 44 -18.85 -9.26 29.49
C GLN A 44 -19.38 -10.55 28.83
N THR A 45 -20.56 -10.46 28.24
CA THR A 45 -21.20 -11.58 27.53
C THR A 45 -21.35 -11.19 26.08
N ILE A 46 -20.76 -11.98 25.18
CA ILE A 46 -20.94 -11.85 23.73
C ILE A 46 -21.53 -13.15 23.16
N GLN A 47 -22.08 -13.08 21.96
CA GLN A 47 -22.51 -14.26 21.21
C GLN A 47 -21.48 -14.58 20.12
N ASP A 48 -21.19 -15.87 19.95
CA ASP A 48 -20.44 -16.39 18.80
C ASP A 48 -21.32 -16.40 17.53
N HIS A 49 -20.75 -16.81 16.40
CA HIS A 49 -21.46 -16.86 15.12
C HIS A 49 -22.69 -17.81 15.15
N GLU A 50 -22.64 -18.88 15.95
CA GLU A 50 -23.75 -19.81 16.14
C GLU A 50 -24.84 -19.30 17.12
N GLY A 51 -24.60 -18.16 17.78
CA GLY A 51 -25.50 -17.56 18.76
C GLY A 51 -25.34 -18.10 20.20
N ASN A 52 -24.31 -18.89 20.47
CA ASN A 52 -23.99 -19.33 21.82
C ASN A 52 -23.35 -18.18 22.61
N ALA A 53 -23.73 -18.05 23.89
CA ALA A 53 -23.23 -17.00 24.76
C ALA A 53 -21.91 -17.41 25.44
N HIS A 54 -20.89 -16.56 25.33
CA HIS A 54 -19.58 -16.73 25.96
C HIS A 54 -19.32 -15.62 26.96
N GLN A 55 -18.66 -15.97 28.07
CA GLN A 55 -18.13 -15.00 29.02
C GLN A 55 -16.73 -14.62 28.59
N VAL A 56 -16.52 -13.34 28.31
CA VAL A 56 -15.25 -12.83 27.78
C VAL A 56 -14.76 -11.61 28.55
N TRP A 57 -13.47 -11.33 28.39
CA TRP A 57 -12.84 -10.03 28.65
C TRP A 57 -12.30 -9.52 27.30
N SER A 58 -11.93 -8.24 27.22
CA SER A 58 -11.46 -7.66 25.96
C SER A 58 -10.08 -7.03 26.05
N ARG A 59 -9.40 -7.05 24.92
CA ARG A 59 -8.14 -6.35 24.68
C ARG A 59 -8.32 -5.47 23.46
N SER A 60 -7.97 -4.19 23.59
CA SER A 60 -8.09 -3.23 22.50
C SER A 60 -6.71 -2.71 22.09
N SER A 61 -6.48 -2.66 20.79
CA SER A 61 -5.32 -2.06 20.13
C SER A 61 -5.77 -0.85 19.33
N ASP A 62 -5.26 0.32 19.71
CA ASP A 62 -5.42 1.59 19.02
C ASP A 62 -4.13 1.86 18.23
N VAL A 63 -4.21 1.79 16.91
CA VAL A 63 -3.07 1.90 15.99
C VAL A 63 -3.27 3.08 15.06
N VAL A 64 -2.29 3.99 15.07
CA VAL A 64 -2.26 5.17 14.22
C VAL A 64 -1.02 5.11 13.34
N LEU A 65 -1.21 4.93 12.04
CA LEU A 65 -0.16 4.99 11.03
C LEU A 65 -0.26 6.31 10.27
N ARG A 66 0.88 6.99 10.16
CA ARG A 66 1.04 8.18 9.32
C ARG A 66 2.27 8.01 8.47
N HIS A 67 2.06 7.95 7.17
CA HIS A 67 3.10 7.91 6.17
C HIS A 67 2.94 9.10 5.24
N GLY A 68 4.06 9.72 4.91
CA GLY A 68 4.11 10.83 3.97
C GLY A 68 5.47 10.85 3.31
N LEU A 69 5.49 10.90 1.99
CA LEU A 69 6.70 11.03 1.19
C LEU A 69 6.50 12.12 0.13
N ILE A 70 7.55 12.88 -0.12
CA ILE A 70 7.62 13.84 -1.21
C ILE A 70 8.91 13.53 -1.97
N SER A 71 8.78 13.26 -3.25
CA SER A 71 9.87 13.07 -4.21
C SER A 71 9.87 14.26 -5.16
N ASN A 72 10.98 14.99 -5.21
CA ASN A 72 11.19 16.04 -6.19
C ASN A 72 12.31 15.61 -7.12
N ALA A 73 12.09 15.71 -8.42
CA ALA A 73 13.13 15.56 -9.42
C ALA A 73 13.20 16.82 -10.28
N VAL A 74 14.42 17.17 -10.68
CA VAL A 74 14.67 18.32 -11.54
C VAL A 74 15.72 17.98 -12.58
N PHE A 75 15.47 18.45 -13.79
CA PHE A 75 16.38 18.36 -14.92
C PHE A 75 16.37 19.73 -15.59
N MET A 76 17.52 20.41 -15.55
CA MET A 76 17.69 21.71 -16.19
C MET A 76 18.84 21.59 -17.17
N THR A 77 18.65 22.02 -18.40
CA THR A 77 19.74 22.09 -19.36
C THR A 77 19.62 23.29 -20.28
N ASP A 78 20.74 23.98 -20.46
CA ASP A 78 20.84 25.07 -21.40
C ASP A 78 22.06 24.92 -22.31
N TRP A 79 21.89 25.44 -23.53
CA TRP A 79 22.93 25.50 -24.51
C TRP A 79 22.75 26.72 -25.40
N THR A 80 23.86 27.38 -25.74
CA THR A 80 23.85 28.52 -26.65
C THR A 80 25.03 28.44 -27.62
N GLU A 81 24.72 28.45 -28.92
CA GLU A 81 25.67 28.69 -29.99
C GLU A 81 25.64 30.18 -30.40
N PRO A 82 26.73 30.93 -30.18
CA PRO A 82 26.82 32.29 -30.68
C PRO A 82 26.89 32.32 -32.22
N PRO A 83 26.47 33.44 -32.86
CA PRO A 83 26.44 33.54 -34.32
C PRO A 83 27.77 33.14 -34.97
N SER A 84 27.75 32.09 -35.79
CA SER A 84 28.90 31.56 -36.51
C SER A 84 28.77 31.78 -38.03
N PHE A 85 29.84 31.48 -38.78
CA PHE A 85 30.09 31.90 -40.16
C PHE A 85 28.85 31.89 -41.11
N GLY A 86 28.24 33.06 -41.34
CA GLY A 86 27.09 33.22 -42.26
C GLY A 86 25.72 33.31 -41.58
N GLN A 87 25.64 33.16 -40.26
CA GLN A 87 24.45 33.38 -39.44
C GLN A 87 24.52 34.76 -38.77
N THR A 88 23.36 35.41 -38.59
CA THR A 88 23.22 36.69 -37.88
C THR A 88 22.76 36.53 -36.44
N ASP A 89 22.07 35.44 -36.14
CA ASP A 89 21.36 35.20 -34.90
C ASP A 89 21.92 33.96 -34.20
N SER A 90 21.81 33.91 -32.86
CA SER A 90 22.21 32.76 -32.06
C SER A 90 21.20 31.62 -32.21
N ALA A 91 21.67 30.39 -32.02
CA ALA A 91 20.82 29.24 -31.76
C ALA A 91 20.98 28.86 -30.29
N ALA A 92 19.89 28.69 -29.56
CA ALA A 92 19.94 28.32 -28.16
C ALA A 92 18.73 27.47 -27.78
N PHE A 93 18.88 26.66 -26.74
CA PHE A 93 17.74 26.09 -26.04
C PHE A 93 17.95 26.20 -24.53
N ASP A 94 16.83 26.27 -23.83
CA ASP A 94 16.72 26.22 -22.38
C ASP A 94 15.57 25.25 -22.08
N ILE A 95 15.83 24.23 -21.26
CA ILE A 95 14.87 23.18 -20.92
C ILE A 95 14.92 23.00 -19.42
N ASP A 96 13.82 23.33 -18.76
CA ASP A 96 13.59 23.07 -17.34
C ASP A 96 12.47 22.04 -17.22
N VAL A 97 12.75 20.95 -16.53
CA VAL A 97 11.77 19.92 -16.21
C VAL A 97 11.78 19.74 -14.70
N GLN A 98 10.63 19.93 -14.08
CA GLN A 98 10.40 19.69 -12.67
C GLN A 98 9.33 18.62 -12.53
N SER A 99 9.59 17.60 -11.71
CA SER A 99 8.60 16.63 -11.30
C SER A 99 8.50 16.61 -9.79
N ILE A 100 7.28 16.61 -9.28
CA ILE A 100 6.95 16.49 -7.86
C ILE A 100 6.00 15.30 -7.74
N ALA A 101 6.25 14.43 -6.77
CA ALA A 101 5.32 13.39 -6.38
C ALA A 101 5.18 13.38 -4.86
N GLU A 102 3.96 13.51 -4.35
CA GLU A 102 3.61 13.38 -2.94
C GLU A 102 2.71 12.14 -2.76
N ASN A 103 3.02 11.33 -1.77
CA ASN A 103 2.15 10.24 -1.34
C ASN A 103 1.93 10.36 0.17
N VAL A 104 0.66 10.24 0.56
CA VAL A 104 0.23 10.25 1.96
C VAL A 104 -0.63 9.03 2.21
N LEU A 105 -0.34 8.34 3.31
CA LEU A 105 -1.17 7.26 3.82
C LEU A 105 -1.45 7.54 5.30
N THR A 106 -2.73 7.60 5.66
CA THR A 106 -3.18 7.68 7.04
C THR A 106 -4.06 6.48 7.33
N VAL A 107 -3.76 5.77 8.43
CA VAL A 107 -4.57 4.66 8.91
C VAL A 107 -4.80 4.86 10.40
N ASP A 108 -6.05 4.79 10.83
CA ASP A 108 -6.47 4.76 12.22
C ASP A 108 -7.29 3.49 12.44
N ILE A 109 -6.86 2.66 13.38
CA ILE A 109 -7.45 1.36 13.66
C ILE A 109 -7.76 1.30 15.14
N LEU A 110 -9.03 1.05 15.48
CA LEU A 110 -9.44 0.62 16.81
C LEU A 110 -9.91 -0.83 16.73
N TYR A 111 -9.04 -1.76 17.08
CA TYR A 111 -9.33 -3.19 17.09
C TYR A 111 -9.57 -3.67 18.51
N THR A 112 -10.68 -4.37 18.76
CA THR A 112 -11.01 -4.96 20.06
C THR A 112 -11.32 -6.43 19.91
N GLU A 113 -10.51 -7.27 20.53
CA GLU A 113 -10.73 -8.72 20.56
C GLU A 113 -11.31 -9.18 21.88
N TYR A 114 -12.01 -10.30 21.83
CA TYR A 114 -12.73 -10.89 22.95
C TYR A 114 -12.19 -12.28 23.26
N LEU A 115 -11.67 -12.46 24.47
CA LEU A 115 -11.10 -13.73 24.92
C LEU A 115 -11.86 -14.28 26.12
N ASN A 116 -11.99 -15.61 26.19
CA ASN A 116 -12.55 -16.27 27.37
C ASN A 116 -11.50 -16.44 28.49
N ASP A 117 -11.88 -17.09 29.59
CA ASP A 117 -10.99 -17.33 30.75
C ASP A 117 -9.86 -18.35 30.46
N ALA A 118 -9.99 -19.11 29.38
CA ALA A 118 -8.97 -20.01 28.86
C ALA A 118 -8.05 -19.35 27.81
N TYR A 119 -8.13 -18.02 27.63
CA TYR A 119 -7.40 -17.26 26.60
C TYR A 119 -7.71 -17.70 25.16
N GLN A 120 -8.89 -18.28 24.93
CA GLN A 120 -9.35 -18.59 23.59
C GLN A 120 -10.07 -17.38 22.99
N LEU A 121 -9.75 -17.05 21.75
CA LEU A 121 -10.36 -15.97 20.99
C LEU A 121 -11.80 -16.37 20.60
N VAL A 122 -12.77 -15.49 20.83
CA VAL A 122 -14.18 -15.70 20.47
C VAL A 122 -14.58 -14.84 19.27
N GLY A 123 -13.86 -13.75 19.04
CA GLY A 123 -14.08 -12.84 17.92
C GLY A 123 -13.45 -11.48 18.18
N ALA A 124 -13.65 -10.54 17.25
CA ALA A 124 -13.14 -9.19 17.33
C ALA A 124 -14.05 -8.17 16.64
N ASP A 125 -13.91 -6.92 17.04
CA ASP A 125 -14.49 -5.74 16.40
C ASP A 125 -13.36 -4.85 15.88
N MET A 126 -13.59 -4.14 14.78
CA MET A 126 -12.67 -3.13 14.25
C MET A 126 -13.44 -1.89 13.82
N ALA A 127 -12.91 -0.72 14.17
CA ALA A 127 -13.18 0.51 13.44
C ALA A 127 -11.90 0.89 12.68
N LEU A 128 -12.02 1.13 11.38
CA LEU A 128 -10.93 1.44 10.47
C LEU A 128 -11.25 2.75 9.76
N GLU A 129 -10.35 3.73 9.83
CA GLU A 129 -10.36 4.92 8.99
C GLU A 129 -9.04 4.95 8.21
N MET A 130 -9.12 4.84 6.88
CA MET A 130 -7.95 4.88 6.01
C MET A 130 -8.12 5.96 4.94
N THR A 131 -7.03 6.65 4.63
CA THR A 131 -6.94 7.56 3.48
C THR A 131 -5.60 7.40 2.80
N ILE A 132 -5.63 7.31 1.47
CA ILE A 132 -4.48 7.27 0.58
C ILE A 132 -4.61 8.44 -0.37
N SER A 133 -3.60 9.29 -0.47
CA SER A 133 -3.55 10.32 -1.50
C SER A 133 -2.23 10.27 -2.25
N ASN A 134 -2.29 10.47 -3.56
CA ASN A 134 -1.16 10.54 -4.47
C ASN A 134 -1.33 11.79 -5.32
N ASP A 135 -0.36 12.69 -5.23
CA ASP A 135 -0.28 13.90 -6.04
C ASP A 135 1.01 13.84 -6.84
N ALA A 136 0.93 14.03 -8.16
CA ALA A 136 2.06 13.95 -9.06
C ALA A 136 1.96 15.06 -10.11
N ASP A 137 2.87 16.02 -10.02
CA ASP A 137 3.02 17.13 -10.95
C ASP A 137 4.26 16.97 -11.83
N LEU A 138 4.12 17.35 -13.09
CA LEU A 138 5.19 17.48 -14.06
C LEU A 138 5.06 18.85 -14.75
N SER A 139 6.07 19.68 -14.58
CA SER A 139 6.21 20.97 -15.26
C SER A 139 7.39 20.89 -16.23
N ILE A 140 7.17 21.27 -17.49
CA ILE A 140 8.17 21.31 -18.55
C ILE A 140 8.13 22.69 -19.18
N ASP A 141 9.19 23.47 -18.96
CA ASP A 141 9.42 24.75 -19.61
C ASP A 141 10.54 24.59 -20.65
N VAL A 142 10.25 24.92 -21.90
CA VAL A 142 11.22 24.85 -23.01
C VAL A 142 11.21 26.17 -23.77
N VAL A 143 12.40 26.75 -23.92
CA VAL A 143 12.64 27.91 -24.78
C VAL A 143 13.58 27.50 -25.89
N LEU A 144 13.13 27.56 -27.14
CA LEU A 144 13.97 27.35 -28.32
C LEU A 144 14.17 28.67 -29.05
N GLN A 145 15.43 29.03 -29.29
CA GLN A 145 15.79 30.24 -30.05
C GLN A 145 16.50 29.86 -31.34
N GLY A 146 16.07 30.45 -32.46
CA GLY A 146 16.73 30.29 -33.75
C GLY A 146 16.17 31.19 -34.84
N GLY A 147 17.02 31.65 -35.76
CA GLY A 147 16.56 32.43 -36.92
C GLY A 147 15.95 33.81 -36.57
N GLY A 148 16.20 34.32 -35.36
CA GLY A 148 15.61 35.55 -34.84
C GLY A 148 14.20 35.37 -34.25
N GLU A 149 13.72 34.14 -34.15
CA GLU A 149 12.44 33.75 -33.54
C GLU A 149 12.68 32.96 -32.25
N GLU A 150 11.67 32.93 -31.39
CA GLU A 150 11.67 32.22 -30.11
C GLU A 150 10.37 31.41 -30.01
N LEU A 151 10.49 30.13 -29.68
CA LEU A 151 9.38 29.24 -29.38
C LEU A 151 9.43 28.92 -27.89
N VAL A 152 8.34 29.20 -27.18
CA VAL A 152 8.19 28.92 -25.75
C VAL A 152 7.11 27.85 -25.58
N VAL A 153 7.43 26.81 -24.80
CA VAL A 153 6.52 25.73 -24.43
C VAL A 153 6.53 25.65 -22.91
N ASN A 154 5.39 25.91 -22.27
CA ASN A 154 5.26 25.83 -20.82
C ASN A 154 4.16 24.82 -20.51
N LEU A 155 4.53 23.54 -20.53
CA LEU A 155 3.61 22.43 -20.33
C LEU A 155 3.53 22.12 -18.84
N ALA A 156 2.32 22.06 -18.29
CA ALA A 156 2.09 21.54 -16.94
C ALA A 156 1.09 20.39 -17.02
N SER A 157 1.43 19.26 -16.40
CA SER A 157 0.53 18.15 -16.18
C SER A 157 0.53 17.76 -14.72
N GLY A 158 -0.62 17.36 -14.21
CA GLY A 158 -0.78 16.96 -12.81
C GLY A 158 -1.82 15.86 -12.70
N ILE A 159 -1.61 14.99 -11.73
CA ILE A 159 -2.51 13.91 -11.35
C ILE A 159 -2.62 13.96 -9.84
N ASP A 160 -3.82 14.24 -9.34
CA ASP A 160 -4.18 14.11 -7.94
C ASP A 160 -5.20 12.96 -7.83
N PHE A 161 -4.97 12.07 -6.89
CA PHE A 161 -5.82 10.94 -6.60
C PHE A 161 -5.96 10.78 -5.10
N SER A 162 -7.17 10.67 -4.59
CA SER A 162 -7.43 10.39 -3.19
C SER A 162 -8.49 9.30 -3.04
N TYR A 163 -8.25 8.38 -2.12
CA TYR A 163 -9.17 7.33 -1.73
C TYR A 163 -9.28 7.29 -0.21
N SER A 164 -10.50 7.22 0.31
CA SER A 164 -10.75 7.04 1.72
C SER A 164 -11.80 5.97 1.98
N ILE A 165 -11.64 5.25 3.09
CA ILE A 165 -12.58 4.25 3.56
C ILE A 165 -12.68 4.33 5.08
N ASP A 166 -13.91 4.48 5.58
CA ASP A 166 -14.29 4.40 6.99
C ASP A 166 -15.18 3.16 7.16
N SER A 167 -14.81 2.25 8.05
CA SER A 167 -15.50 0.98 8.23
C SER A 167 -15.61 0.57 9.70
N ASP A 168 -16.81 0.14 10.09
CA ASP A 168 -17.09 -0.52 11.37
C ASP A 168 -17.41 -2.00 11.09
N ALA A 169 -16.64 -2.91 11.67
CA ALA A 169 -16.69 -4.33 11.36
C ALA A 169 -16.72 -5.21 12.61
N VAL A 170 -17.46 -6.30 12.51
CA VAL A 170 -17.69 -7.30 13.57
C VAL A 170 -17.39 -8.68 13.01
N TRP A 171 -16.50 -9.39 13.67
CA TRP A 171 -16.11 -10.76 13.36
C TRP A 171 -16.35 -11.67 14.56
N ARG A 172 -17.02 -12.81 14.35
CA ARG A 172 -17.26 -13.82 15.38
C ARG A 172 -16.92 -15.19 14.84
N LEU A 173 -16.14 -15.94 15.60
CA LEU A 173 -15.85 -17.35 15.30
C LEU A 173 -17.09 -18.20 15.65
N GLY A 174 -17.22 -19.38 15.05
CA GLY A 174 -18.24 -20.37 15.43
C GLY A 174 -17.88 -21.12 16.71
N ASN A 175 -16.59 -21.20 17.05
CA ASN A 175 -16.09 -21.76 18.30
C ASN A 175 -14.93 -20.94 18.88
N PRO A 176 -14.73 -20.94 20.22
CA PRO A 176 -13.55 -20.31 20.80
C PRO A 176 -12.25 -20.93 20.27
N SER A 177 -11.41 -20.12 19.62
CA SER A 177 -10.14 -20.53 19.01
C SER A 177 -9.00 -20.53 20.02
N PRO A 178 -8.21 -21.61 20.13
CA PRO A 178 -7.01 -21.65 20.96
C PRO A 178 -5.79 -20.96 20.31
N ILE A 179 -5.95 -20.21 19.21
CA ILE A 179 -4.83 -19.74 18.37
C ILE A 179 -3.67 -19.10 19.14
N TYR A 180 -3.92 -18.21 20.09
CA TYR A 180 -2.84 -17.59 20.88
C TYR A 180 -2.14 -18.55 21.82
N VAL A 181 -2.85 -19.57 22.32
CA VAL A 181 -2.27 -20.61 23.17
C VAL A 181 -1.36 -21.50 22.32
N GLU A 182 -1.84 -21.95 21.16
CA GLU A 182 -1.07 -22.80 20.25
C GLU A 182 0.15 -22.06 19.69
N ALA A 183 -0.04 -20.82 19.23
CA ALA A 183 1.06 -19.98 18.74
C ALA A 183 2.14 -19.79 19.80
N ALA A 184 1.78 -19.57 21.08
CA ALA A 184 2.74 -19.38 22.15
C ALA A 184 3.50 -20.67 22.57
N GLU A 185 2.94 -21.84 22.29
CA GLU A 185 3.52 -23.14 22.66
C GLU A 185 4.35 -23.79 21.54
N ASN A 186 4.22 -23.31 20.30
CA ASN A 186 4.87 -23.86 19.11
C ASN A 186 5.85 -22.89 18.45
N GLN A 187 6.73 -23.40 17.58
CA GLN A 187 7.65 -22.60 16.76
C GLN A 187 6.96 -22.07 15.50
N HIS A 188 5.97 -22.82 15.01
CA HIS A 188 5.18 -22.48 13.84
C HIS A 188 3.73 -22.86 14.14
N THR A 189 2.79 -22.00 13.80
CA THR A 189 1.36 -22.29 13.94
C THR A 189 0.60 -21.76 12.75
N GLY A 190 -0.03 -22.66 11.99
CA GLY A 190 -0.98 -22.32 10.95
C GLY A 190 -2.39 -22.16 11.51
N TRP A 191 -3.17 -21.24 10.93
CA TRP A 191 -4.58 -21.06 11.26
C TRP A 191 -5.43 -21.13 10.00
N ASN A 192 -6.39 -22.06 9.99
CA ASN A 192 -7.18 -22.39 8.81
C ASN A 192 -8.67 -22.47 9.14
N CYS A 193 -9.50 -22.16 8.15
CA CYS A 193 -10.95 -22.34 8.28
C CYS A 193 -11.37 -23.79 7.99
N ALA A 194 -12.12 -24.37 8.93
CA ALA A 194 -12.72 -25.67 8.78
C ALA A 194 -13.88 -25.61 7.78
N ASN A 195 -13.86 -26.49 6.77
CA ASN A 195 -14.95 -26.62 5.79
C ASN A 195 -16.12 -27.45 6.34
N ASP A 196 -15.89 -28.25 7.38
CA ASP A 196 -16.89 -29.09 8.04
C ASP A 196 -16.63 -29.11 9.55
N PRO A 197 -17.67 -29.13 10.42
CA PRO A 197 -17.50 -29.15 11.87
C PRO A 197 -16.65 -30.32 12.40
N SER A 198 -16.49 -31.41 11.65
CA SER A 198 -15.62 -32.53 12.01
C SER A 198 -14.13 -32.26 11.83
N GLN A 199 -13.76 -31.20 11.12
CA GLN A 199 -12.37 -30.76 10.93
C GLN A 199 -11.88 -29.88 12.07
N ILE A 200 -12.80 -29.25 12.82
CA ILE A 200 -12.49 -28.34 13.93
C ILE A 200 -11.68 -29.10 15.00
N ALA A 201 -10.38 -28.79 15.05
CA ALA A 201 -9.41 -29.44 15.91
C ALA A 201 -8.07 -28.69 15.84
N VAL A 202 -7.22 -28.99 16.82
CA VAL A 202 -5.79 -28.68 16.75
C VAL A 202 -5.06 -29.95 16.36
N TYR A 203 -4.20 -29.86 15.36
CA TYR A 203 -3.27 -30.91 14.97
C TYR A 203 -1.84 -30.46 15.31
N ASP A 204 -1.24 -31.06 16.33
CA ASP A 204 0.15 -30.80 16.70
C ASP A 204 1.08 -31.94 16.24
N GLU A 205 2.26 -31.59 15.73
CA GLU A 205 3.37 -32.52 15.54
C GLU A 205 4.71 -31.84 15.87
N GLY A 206 5.29 -32.21 17.00
CA GLY A 206 6.61 -31.74 17.41
C GLY A 206 6.60 -30.31 17.93
N SER A 207 6.95 -29.34 17.08
CA SER A 207 6.99 -27.91 17.40
C SER A 207 6.15 -27.08 16.42
N GLN A 208 5.23 -27.75 15.73
CA GLN A 208 4.31 -27.17 14.77
C GLN A 208 2.89 -27.52 15.18
N ALA A 209 1.97 -26.58 15.00
CA ALA A 209 0.54 -26.79 15.22
C ALA A 209 -0.28 -26.23 14.06
N GLU A 210 -1.40 -26.88 13.77
CA GLU A 210 -2.40 -26.42 12.83
C GLU A 210 -3.73 -26.27 13.56
N VAL A 211 -4.28 -25.06 13.57
CA VAL A 211 -5.57 -24.77 14.18
C VAL A 211 -6.61 -24.70 13.08
N PHE A 212 -7.61 -25.60 13.14
CA PHE A 212 -8.78 -25.54 12.27
C PHE A 212 -9.98 -25.08 13.09
N ASP A 213 -10.55 -23.92 12.75
CA ASP A 213 -11.71 -23.34 13.43
C ASP A 213 -12.87 -23.08 12.47
N ASP A 214 -14.08 -22.99 13.01
CA ASP A 214 -15.16 -22.32 12.29
C ASP A 214 -14.89 -20.80 12.34
N CYS A 215 -14.38 -20.28 11.23
CA CYS A 215 -14.01 -18.88 11.12
C CYS A 215 -15.20 -17.92 11.13
N GLY A 216 -16.42 -18.39 10.87
CA GLY A 216 -17.60 -17.53 10.71
C GLY A 216 -17.44 -16.48 9.60
N THR A 217 -18.30 -15.47 9.65
CA THR A 217 -18.34 -14.36 8.70
C THR A 217 -17.94 -13.04 9.35
N ILE A 218 -17.40 -12.15 8.54
CA ILE A 218 -17.14 -10.75 8.88
C ILE A 218 -18.31 -9.94 8.32
N THR A 219 -18.86 -9.07 9.15
CA THR A 219 -19.98 -8.19 8.79
C THR A 219 -19.62 -6.77 9.17
N GLY A 220 -19.94 -5.81 8.32
CA GLY A 220 -19.63 -4.41 8.60
C GLY A 220 -20.42 -3.43 7.76
N THR A 221 -20.19 -2.16 8.06
CA THR A 221 -20.67 -1.03 7.26
C THR A 221 -19.47 -0.25 6.76
N TYR A 222 -19.56 0.32 5.57
CA TYR A 222 -18.52 1.18 5.01
C TYR A 222 -19.06 2.55 4.60
N SER A 223 -18.18 3.54 4.59
CA SER A 223 -18.33 4.85 3.95
C SER A 223 -17.04 5.14 3.20
N GLY A 224 -17.09 5.05 1.87
CA GLY A 224 -15.93 5.24 1.00
C GLY A 224 -16.06 6.50 0.14
N SER A 225 -14.92 7.09 -0.19
CA SER A 225 -14.81 8.14 -1.21
C SER A 225 -13.59 7.90 -2.10
N ALA A 226 -13.72 8.26 -3.37
CA ALA A 226 -12.61 8.30 -4.31
C ALA A 226 -12.73 9.56 -5.15
N ASP A 227 -11.65 10.31 -5.28
CA ASP A 227 -11.60 11.54 -6.07
C ASP A 227 -10.34 11.58 -6.92
N TYR A 228 -10.45 12.21 -8.09
CA TYR A 228 -9.33 12.40 -8.99
C TYR A 228 -9.36 13.77 -9.67
N ASP A 229 -8.19 14.35 -9.92
CA ASP A 229 -8.00 15.53 -10.76
C ASP A 229 -6.85 15.28 -11.74
N LEU A 230 -7.15 15.30 -13.03
CA LEU A 230 -6.20 15.16 -14.13
C LEU A 230 -6.13 16.49 -14.87
N GLN A 231 -4.94 17.09 -14.89
CA GLN A 231 -4.70 18.35 -15.59
C GLN A 231 -3.60 18.20 -16.64
N LEU A 232 -3.81 18.81 -17.82
CA LEU A 232 -2.81 19.03 -18.86
C LEU A 232 -3.05 20.42 -19.44
N THR A 233 -2.10 21.34 -19.27
CA THR A 233 -2.25 22.73 -19.69
C THR A 233 -0.97 23.27 -20.33
N GLY A 234 -1.10 24.35 -21.10
CA GLY A 234 0.06 25.10 -21.58
C GLY A 234 0.72 24.54 -22.84
N LEU A 235 -0.02 23.71 -23.58
CA LEU A 235 0.35 23.32 -24.94
C LEU A 235 0.42 24.56 -25.85
N PRO A 236 1.48 24.70 -26.69
CA PRO A 236 1.73 25.85 -27.55
C PRO A 236 0.86 25.78 -28.82
N THR A 237 -0.45 25.76 -28.62
CA THR A 237 -1.48 25.52 -29.65
C THR A 237 -1.49 26.62 -30.73
N GLU A 238 -1.18 27.86 -30.37
CA GLU A 238 -1.11 29.00 -31.28
C GLU A 238 -0.06 28.81 -32.41
N GLU A 239 1.04 28.13 -32.10
CA GLU A 239 2.12 27.83 -33.06
C GLU A 239 1.68 26.85 -34.16
N PHE A 240 0.64 26.06 -33.88
CA PHE A 240 0.02 25.15 -34.82
C PHE A 240 -1.26 25.72 -35.48
N GLY A 241 -1.53 27.01 -35.27
CA GLY A 241 -2.67 27.71 -35.87
C GLY A 241 -4.01 27.45 -35.17
N PHE A 242 -3.96 27.02 -33.91
CA PHE A 242 -5.12 26.82 -33.03
C PHE A 242 -5.27 28.02 -32.08
N ASP A 243 -6.42 28.13 -31.41
CA ASP A 243 -6.62 29.15 -30.38
C ASP A 243 -5.88 28.76 -29.09
N ALA A 244 -5.37 29.74 -28.32
CA ALA A 244 -4.71 29.47 -27.04
C ALA A 244 -5.57 28.62 -26.10
N GLY A 245 -4.96 27.62 -25.47
CA GLY A 245 -5.62 26.70 -24.54
C GLY A 245 -6.64 25.75 -25.19
N GLN A 246 -6.68 25.66 -26.52
CA GLN A 246 -7.66 24.82 -27.23
C GLN A 246 -7.53 23.32 -26.89
N PHE A 247 -6.36 22.88 -26.43
CA PHE A 247 -6.09 21.50 -26.01
C PHE A 247 -5.79 21.38 -24.52
N ASP A 248 -6.12 22.40 -23.71
CA ASP A 248 -6.05 22.25 -22.25
C ASP A 248 -7.13 21.25 -21.81
N ILE A 249 -6.74 20.27 -21.00
CA ILE A 249 -7.59 19.20 -20.50
C ILE A 249 -7.58 19.30 -18.98
N ILE A 250 -8.77 19.37 -18.39
CA ILE A 250 -8.98 19.26 -16.95
C ILE A 250 -10.16 18.30 -16.77
N ILE A 251 -9.93 17.20 -16.08
CA ILE A 251 -10.92 16.17 -15.78
C ILE A 251 -10.87 15.94 -14.28
N ASN A 252 -11.99 16.16 -13.60
CA ASN A 252 -12.15 15.78 -12.21
C ASN A 252 -13.51 15.16 -11.98
N ASP A 253 -13.54 14.22 -11.04
CA ASP A 253 -14.76 13.64 -10.51
C ASP A 253 -14.57 13.22 -9.05
N GLU A 254 -15.68 12.99 -8.36
CA GLU A 254 -15.74 12.55 -6.97
C GLU A 254 -16.84 11.50 -6.82
N PHE A 255 -16.44 10.31 -6.35
CA PHE A 255 -17.33 9.21 -6.04
C PHE A 255 -17.43 9.06 -4.53
N THR A 256 -18.66 8.89 -4.04
CA THR A 256 -18.91 8.60 -2.62
C THR A 256 -19.98 7.54 -2.51
N SER A 257 -19.74 6.51 -1.69
CA SER A 257 -20.72 5.47 -1.42
C SER A 257 -20.67 5.03 0.03
N GLN A 258 -21.80 4.56 0.53
CA GLN A 258 -21.91 3.96 1.85
C GLN A 258 -22.82 2.74 1.76
N GLY A 259 -22.49 1.69 2.50
CA GLY A 259 -23.21 0.43 2.42
C GLY A 259 -22.89 -0.52 3.56
N ASP A 260 -23.47 -1.71 3.45
CA ASP A 260 -23.19 -2.84 4.32
C ASP A 260 -22.45 -3.91 3.50
N TYR A 261 -21.61 -4.71 4.15
CA TYR A 261 -20.95 -5.86 3.53
C TYR A 261 -20.97 -7.06 4.49
N GLU A 262 -20.93 -8.25 3.90
CA GLU A 262 -20.83 -9.52 4.61
C GLU A 262 -20.03 -10.50 3.75
N GLY A 263 -18.97 -11.07 4.31
CA GLY A 263 -18.13 -12.04 3.63
C GLY A 263 -17.53 -13.06 4.59
N ASP A 264 -17.16 -14.22 4.07
CA ASP A 264 -16.39 -15.21 4.84
C ASP A 264 -15.03 -14.60 5.23
N ALA A 265 -14.51 -14.98 6.40
CA ALA A 265 -13.20 -14.51 6.81
C ALA A 265 -12.10 -15.25 6.03
N GLY A 266 -11.38 -14.53 5.18
CA GLY A 266 -10.17 -14.99 4.50
C GLY A 266 -9.07 -15.25 5.54
N MET A 267 -8.73 -16.52 5.70
CA MET A 267 -7.70 -17.03 6.62
C MET A 267 -6.71 -17.93 5.88
N ASP A 268 -6.68 -17.85 4.55
CA ASP A 268 -5.69 -18.57 3.77
C ASP A 268 -4.31 -18.01 4.14
N GLU A 269 -3.37 -18.91 4.49
CA GLU A 269 -1.96 -18.58 4.77
C GLU A 269 -1.70 -17.76 6.05
N VAL A 270 -2.60 -17.82 7.03
CA VAL A 270 -2.33 -17.23 8.35
C VAL A 270 -1.35 -18.10 9.14
N GLU A 271 -0.12 -17.61 9.32
CA GLU A 271 0.95 -18.33 9.99
C GLU A 271 1.68 -17.49 11.06
N PHE A 272 1.98 -18.13 12.19
CA PHE A 272 2.71 -17.54 13.31
C PHE A 272 4.03 -18.26 13.53
N ASP A 273 5.14 -17.63 13.16
CA ASP A 273 6.48 -18.15 13.39
C ASP A 273 7.15 -17.51 14.59
N LEU A 274 7.42 -18.31 15.61
CA LEU A 274 8.09 -17.91 16.83
C LEU A 274 9.57 -18.30 16.82
N ARG A 275 10.43 -17.29 16.95
CA ARG A 275 11.87 -17.42 17.06
C ARG A 275 12.33 -17.86 18.45
N THR A 276 12.10 -19.13 18.75
CA THR A 276 12.40 -19.74 20.07
C THR A 276 13.88 -20.04 20.31
N ASP A 277 14.72 -20.03 19.28
CA ASP A 277 16.16 -20.28 19.35
C ASP A 277 16.94 -19.06 19.89
N GLU A 278 16.43 -17.85 19.67
CA GLU A 278 17.01 -16.59 20.16
C GLU A 278 16.00 -15.75 20.96
N PRO A 279 15.69 -16.13 22.22
CA PRO A 279 14.80 -15.34 23.07
C PRO A 279 15.39 -13.97 23.37
N LEU A 280 14.54 -12.95 23.34
CA LEU A 280 14.87 -11.57 23.66
C LEU A 280 14.71 -11.33 25.16
N SER A 281 15.73 -10.76 25.80
CA SER A 281 15.64 -10.38 27.21
C SER A 281 15.02 -8.98 27.33
N VAL A 282 13.80 -8.90 27.86
CA VAL A 282 13.01 -7.67 27.96
C VAL A 282 12.98 -7.17 29.40
N ASP A 283 13.47 -5.95 29.63
CA ASP A 283 13.35 -5.24 30.91
C ASP A 283 11.99 -4.55 30.99
N LEU A 284 11.18 -4.92 31.99
CA LEU A 284 9.85 -4.36 32.21
C LEU A 284 9.89 -2.94 32.84
N GLY A 285 11.08 -2.39 33.09
CA GLY A 285 11.29 -1.06 33.65
C GLY A 285 11.09 -0.97 35.17
N ASP A 286 10.67 -2.07 35.80
CA ASP A 286 10.63 -2.24 37.26
C ASP A 286 11.85 -3.00 37.83
N GLY A 287 12.82 -3.31 36.97
CA GLY A 287 14.01 -4.10 37.29
C GLY A 287 13.82 -5.62 37.15
N THR A 288 12.64 -6.06 36.71
CA THR A 288 12.37 -7.43 36.30
C THR A 288 12.71 -7.59 34.82
N THR A 289 13.43 -8.66 34.51
CA THR A 289 13.70 -9.07 33.13
C THR A 289 12.94 -10.36 32.84
N ILE A 290 12.27 -10.41 31.70
CA ILE A 290 11.61 -11.60 31.19
C ILE A 290 12.27 -12.03 29.88
N ASP A 291 12.25 -13.32 29.59
CA ASP A 291 12.60 -13.83 28.27
C ASP A 291 11.31 -13.81 27.42
N ALA A 292 11.35 -13.07 26.33
CA ALA A 292 10.26 -12.97 25.36
C ALA A 292 10.68 -13.62 24.05
N THR A 293 9.80 -14.44 23.49
CA THR A 293 9.99 -15.01 22.16
C THR A 293 9.50 -13.99 21.13
N ALA A 294 10.33 -13.66 20.15
CA ALA A 294 9.93 -12.81 19.04
C ALA A 294 9.10 -13.63 18.05
N CYS A 295 8.06 -13.02 17.48
CA CYS A 295 7.39 -13.55 16.30
C CYS A 295 8.03 -12.93 15.05
N GLN A 296 8.39 -13.75 14.07
CA GLN A 296 9.06 -13.32 12.83
C GLN A 296 8.06 -12.89 11.77
N THR A 297 6.98 -13.65 11.60
CA THR A 297 5.91 -13.35 10.63
C THR A 297 4.87 -12.36 11.17
N CYS A 298 4.94 -12.01 12.46
CA CYS A 298 3.96 -11.09 13.02
C CYS A 298 4.29 -9.63 12.66
N PRO A 299 3.33 -8.87 12.12
CA PRO A 299 3.47 -7.45 11.89
C PRO A 299 3.68 -6.66 13.21
N PRO A 300 4.10 -5.39 13.16
CA PRO A 300 4.31 -4.56 14.34
C PRO A 300 2.97 -4.20 15.02
N GLY A 301 2.38 -5.16 15.73
CA GLY A 301 1.10 -5.04 16.41
C GLY A 301 0.46 -6.40 16.73
N ASN A 302 -0.84 -6.42 17.00
CA ASN A 302 -1.57 -7.68 17.14
C ASN A 302 -1.75 -8.31 15.75
N PRO A 303 -1.23 -9.52 15.48
CA PRO A 303 -1.34 -10.13 14.15
C PRO A 303 -2.78 -10.37 13.70
N VAL A 304 -3.70 -10.70 14.61
CA VAL A 304 -5.13 -10.90 14.27
C VAL A 304 -5.81 -9.60 13.86
N MET A 305 -5.34 -8.46 14.35
CA MET A 305 -5.81 -7.15 13.88
C MET A 305 -5.51 -6.95 12.39
N PHE A 306 -4.32 -7.35 11.91
CA PHE A 306 -3.95 -7.15 10.51
C PHE A 306 -4.71 -8.09 9.57
N ILE A 307 -4.94 -9.33 10.00
CA ILE A 307 -5.80 -10.28 9.26
C ILE A 307 -7.21 -9.70 9.11
N MET A 308 -7.76 -9.17 10.21
CA MET A 308 -9.08 -8.56 10.20
C MET A 308 -9.10 -7.28 9.36
N MET A 309 -8.04 -6.46 9.40
CA MET A 309 -7.90 -5.27 8.56
C MET A 309 -7.89 -5.63 7.08
N GLY A 310 -7.12 -6.65 6.66
CA GLY A 310 -7.10 -7.11 5.27
C GLY A 310 -8.48 -7.54 4.79
N ASN A 311 -9.20 -8.32 5.60
CA ASN A 311 -10.58 -8.72 5.29
C ASN A 311 -11.55 -7.53 5.21
N VAL A 312 -11.45 -6.57 6.13
CA VAL A 312 -12.28 -5.36 6.11
C VAL A 312 -12.02 -4.56 4.85
N LEU A 313 -10.76 -4.36 4.47
CA LEU A 313 -10.37 -3.62 3.27
C LEU A 313 -10.85 -4.32 1.99
N ALA A 314 -10.68 -5.65 1.89
CA ALA A 314 -11.15 -6.42 0.74
C ALA A 314 -12.68 -6.32 0.58
N GLN A 315 -13.44 -6.63 1.65
CA GLN A 315 -14.90 -6.65 1.56
C GLN A 315 -15.53 -5.25 1.41
N SER A 316 -14.99 -4.24 2.10
CA SER A 316 -15.47 -2.86 1.95
C SER A 316 -15.03 -2.23 0.64
N GLY A 317 -13.83 -2.58 0.14
CA GLY A 317 -13.32 -2.16 -1.16
C GLY A 317 -14.15 -2.72 -2.31
N GLU A 318 -14.43 -4.02 -2.32
CA GLU A 318 -15.31 -4.66 -3.30
C GLU A 318 -16.71 -4.03 -3.28
N ALA A 319 -17.31 -3.89 -2.09
CA ALA A 319 -18.65 -3.32 -1.95
C ALA A 319 -18.71 -1.84 -2.37
N PHE A 320 -17.64 -1.06 -2.16
CA PHE A 320 -17.50 0.30 -2.68
C PHE A 320 -17.34 0.29 -4.20
N GLY A 321 -16.45 -0.56 -4.73
CA GLY A 321 -16.16 -0.73 -6.15
C GLY A 321 -17.42 -1.04 -6.96
N GLU A 322 -18.20 -2.05 -6.54
CA GLU A 322 -19.49 -2.39 -7.16
C GLU A 322 -20.48 -1.21 -7.14
N ALA A 323 -20.47 -0.40 -6.07
CA ALA A 323 -21.39 0.71 -5.92
C ALA A 323 -21.06 1.90 -6.82
N VAL A 324 -19.77 2.11 -7.14
CA VAL A 324 -19.31 3.21 -8.00
C VAL A 324 -19.02 2.77 -9.43
N GLN A 325 -19.02 1.45 -9.72
CA GLN A 325 -18.69 0.90 -11.03
C GLN A 325 -19.49 1.54 -12.17
N GLU A 326 -20.82 1.66 -12.03
CA GLU A 326 -21.66 2.25 -13.09
C GLU A 326 -21.31 3.73 -13.34
N ASP A 327 -21.04 4.49 -12.28
CA ASP A 327 -20.67 5.90 -12.37
C ASP A 327 -19.26 6.06 -12.97
N PHE A 328 -18.36 5.13 -12.65
CA PHE A 328 -16.97 5.11 -13.11
C PHE A 328 -16.85 4.71 -14.60
N GLU A 329 -17.56 3.66 -15.04
CA GLU A 329 -17.67 3.28 -16.46
C GLU A 329 -18.33 4.38 -17.32
N GLU A 330 -19.21 5.20 -16.72
CA GLU A 330 -19.78 6.37 -17.42
C GLU A 330 -18.80 7.56 -17.47
N ALA A 331 -17.95 7.74 -16.46
CA ALA A 331 -17.01 8.85 -16.33
C ALA A 331 -15.73 8.69 -17.18
N LEU A 332 -15.26 7.47 -17.43
CA LEU A 332 -13.98 7.19 -18.11
C LEU A 332 -14.14 6.14 -19.23
N GLU A 333 -13.45 6.32 -20.37
CA GLU A 333 -13.37 5.29 -21.43
C GLU A 333 -12.71 4.01 -20.88
N ASP A 334 -13.10 2.83 -21.41
CA ASP A 334 -12.63 1.47 -21.04
C ASP A 334 -11.13 1.35 -20.65
N SER A 335 -10.22 2.18 -21.19
CA SER A 335 -8.78 2.08 -20.89
C SER A 335 -8.36 2.58 -19.51
N LEU A 336 -9.13 3.47 -18.85
CA LEU A 336 -8.89 3.82 -17.44
C LEU A 336 -9.66 2.88 -16.50
N ALA A 337 -10.74 2.26 -16.99
CA ALA A 337 -11.46 1.21 -16.29
C ALA A 337 -10.55 0.03 -15.95
N ASP A 338 -9.71 -0.40 -16.90
CA ASP A 338 -8.74 -1.49 -16.67
C ASP A 338 -7.69 -1.13 -15.60
N ILE A 339 -7.24 0.13 -15.53
CA ILE A 339 -6.24 0.59 -14.54
C ILE A 339 -6.84 0.58 -13.13
N PHE A 340 -8.10 0.98 -12.99
CA PHE A 340 -8.81 1.03 -11.73
C PHE A 340 -9.43 -0.31 -11.31
N GLY A 341 -9.83 -1.16 -12.26
CA GLY A 341 -10.24 -2.55 -12.02
C GLY A 341 -9.11 -3.35 -11.38
N ASN A 342 -7.88 -3.20 -11.89
CA ASN A 342 -6.69 -3.76 -11.27
C ASN A 342 -6.36 -3.17 -9.89
N LEU A 343 -6.89 -1.99 -9.54
CA LEU A 343 -6.60 -1.30 -8.28
C LEU A 343 -7.68 -1.52 -7.20
N PHE A 344 -8.95 -1.78 -7.60
CA PHE A 344 -10.11 -1.81 -6.69
C PHE A 344 -11.08 -2.97 -6.89
N GLY A 345 -10.92 -3.77 -7.94
CA GLY A 345 -11.85 -4.84 -8.27
C GLY A 345 -11.11 -6.03 -8.83
N GLY A 346 -10.34 -6.70 -7.96
CA GLY A 346 -9.60 -7.93 -8.23
C GLY A 346 -10.31 -8.76 -9.29
N ASP A 347 -9.82 -8.65 -10.54
CA ASP A 347 -10.61 -9.07 -11.67
C ASP A 347 -10.64 -10.59 -11.65
N ALA A 348 -11.83 -11.13 -11.40
CA ALA A 348 -12.14 -12.53 -11.35
C ALA A 348 -12.07 -13.17 -12.75
N ASN A 349 -10.97 -13.01 -13.49
CA ASN A 349 -10.59 -13.75 -14.69
C ASN A 349 -9.10 -13.51 -15.04
N ASP A 350 -8.16 -14.06 -14.26
CA ASP A 350 -6.91 -14.52 -14.88
C ASP A 350 -6.53 -15.93 -14.47
N ASP A 351 -6.30 -16.75 -15.50
CA ASP A 351 -5.97 -18.15 -15.44
C ASP A 351 -4.50 -18.29 -14.98
N GLY A 352 -4.26 -18.44 -13.67
CA GLY A 352 -3.09 -19.10 -13.08
C GLY A 352 -1.76 -18.97 -13.85
N GLY A 353 -1.27 -17.74 -14.00
CA GLY A 353 0.16 -17.50 -14.18
C GLY A 353 0.78 -17.39 -12.79
N ASP A 354 1.81 -18.20 -12.48
CA ASP A 354 2.63 -17.95 -11.30
C ASP A 354 3.15 -16.50 -11.39
N ASP A 355 2.74 -15.63 -10.47
CA ASP A 355 3.30 -14.29 -10.36
C ASP A 355 4.81 -14.44 -10.14
N THR A 356 5.58 -13.99 -11.13
CA THR A 356 7.03 -14.16 -11.16
C THR A 356 7.67 -12.78 -11.13
N TRP A 357 8.55 -12.53 -10.15
CA TRP A 357 9.31 -11.30 -10.00
C TRP A 357 10.66 -11.40 -10.72
N THR A 358 11.07 -10.34 -11.41
CA THR A 358 12.35 -10.30 -12.13
C THR A 358 13.37 -9.50 -11.32
N CYS A 359 14.43 -10.18 -10.87
CA CYS A 359 15.60 -9.59 -10.22
C CYS A 359 16.30 -8.56 -11.12
N ASP A 360 17.06 -7.63 -10.52
CA ASP A 360 17.82 -6.61 -11.25
C ASP A 360 18.86 -7.21 -12.21
N ASN A 361 19.37 -8.41 -11.91
CA ASN A 361 20.26 -9.19 -12.76
C ASN A 361 19.55 -9.94 -13.92
N GLY A 362 18.21 -9.92 -13.96
CA GLY A 362 17.36 -10.58 -14.96
C GLY A 362 16.99 -12.05 -14.66
N GLU A 363 17.27 -12.54 -13.45
CA GLU A 363 16.73 -13.80 -12.91
C GLU A 363 15.25 -13.64 -12.58
N GLU A 364 14.48 -14.73 -12.68
CA GLU A 364 13.04 -14.74 -12.40
C GLU A 364 12.80 -15.66 -11.19
N ILE A 365 12.25 -15.12 -10.11
CA ILE A 365 11.85 -15.83 -8.89
C ILE A 365 10.33 -15.76 -8.72
N PRO A 366 9.70 -16.71 -8.02
CA PRO A 366 8.31 -16.56 -7.60
C PRO A 366 8.10 -15.28 -6.77
N ASN A 367 6.96 -14.61 -6.94
CA ASN A 367 6.69 -13.33 -6.27
C ASN A 367 6.62 -13.44 -4.73
N HIS A 368 6.33 -14.63 -4.20
CA HIS A 368 6.33 -14.91 -2.76
C HIS A 368 7.73 -15.00 -2.12
N TRP A 369 8.81 -14.95 -2.93
CA TRP A 369 10.19 -14.87 -2.45
C TRP A 369 10.73 -13.43 -2.45
N VAL A 370 9.86 -12.42 -2.66
CA VAL A 370 10.24 -11.01 -2.60
C VAL A 370 9.91 -10.48 -1.21
N ASN A 371 10.89 -9.92 -0.50
CA ASN A 371 10.79 -9.47 0.90
C ASN A 371 10.45 -10.58 1.92
N ASP A 372 10.84 -11.83 1.67
CA ASP A 372 10.63 -12.95 2.60
C ASP A 372 11.75 -13.07 3.65
N GLY A 373 12.81 -12.27 3.51
CA GLY A 373 13.94 -12.19 4.42
C GLY A 373 15.11 -13.14 4.08
N GLU A 374 15.02 -13.93 3.01
CA GLU A 374 16.11 -14.72 2.43
C GLU A 374 16.57 -14.15 1.07
N GLU A 375 17.85 -14.37 0.72
CA GLU A 375 18.41 -13.89 -0.54
C GLU A 375 18.19 -14.96 -1.62
N ASP A 376 17.10 -14.85 -2.38
CA ASP A 376 16.70 -15.77 -3.45
C ASP A 376 17.17 -15.31 -4.84
N CYS A 377 17.31 -14.01 -5.07
CA CYS A 377 18.04 -13.51 -6.23
C CYS A 377 19.55 -13.58 -6.02
N GLU A 378 20.31 -14.00 -7.04
CA GLU A 378 21.80 -14.08 -6.94
C GLU A 378 22.47 -12.71 -6.65
N ASP A 379 21.74 -11.60 -6.86
CA ASP A 379 22.17 -10.23 -6.56
C ASP A 379 21.53 -9.61 -5.31
N GLY A 380 20.64 -10.35 -4.63
CA GLY A 380 19.90 -9.94 -3.43
C GLY A 380 18.93 -8.77 -3.64
N SER A 381 18.51 -8.53 -4.88
CA SER A 381 17.62 -7.41 -5.22
C SER A 381 16.20 -7.58 -4.69
N ASP A 382 15.78 -8.82 -4.44
CA ASP A 382 14.53 -9.24 -3.79
C ASP A 382 14.40 -8.77 -2.33
N GLU A 383 15.53 -8.50 -1.65
CA GLU A 383 15.57 -8.08 -0.24
C GLU A 383 16.18 -6.67 -0.03
N ALA A 384 16.77 -6.09 -1.08
CA ALA A 384 17.52 -4.84 -0.96
C ALA A 384 16.63 -3.59 -0.98
N ASP A 385 15.47 -3.66 -1.64
CA ASP A 385 14.49 -2.57 -1.73
C ASP A 385 13.14 -3.12 -1.28
N PHE A 386 12.44 -2.38 -0.40
CA PHE A 386 11.12 -2.79 0.05
C PHE A 386 10.12 -2.62 -1.09
N TYR A 387 9.88 -3.70 -1.84
CA TYR A 387 8.90 -3.73 -2.90
C TYR A 387 7.51 -3.88 -2.29
N LEU A 388 6.70 -2.83 -2.36
CA LEU A 388 5.26 -2.94 -2.15
C LEU A 388 4.68 -3.68 -3.36
N GLN A 389 4.30 -4.94 -3.16
CA GLN A 389 3.49 -5.67 -4.13
C GLN A 389 2.21 -4.87 -4.39
N GLY A 390 1.96 -4.55 -5.65
CA GLY A 390 0.63 -4.27 -6.15
C GLY A 390 -0.05 -5.59 -6.54
N GLU A 391 -0.08 -6.55 -5.62
CA GLU A 391 -1.04 -7.67 -5.70
C GLU A 391 -2.28 -7.18 -4.97
N VAL A 392 -3.26 -6.75 -5.76
CA VAL A 392 -4.58 -6.43 -5.27
C VAL A 392 -5.29 -7.75 -5.09
N MET A 393 -5.39 -8.16 -3.82
CA MET A 393 -6.26 -9.27 -3.36
C MET A 393 -7.67 -9.14 -3.92
#